data_AF-A0AAU5NXB8-F1
#
_entry.id   AF-A0AAU5NXB8-F1
#
_cell.length_a   1.000
_cell.length_b   1.000
_cell.length_c   1.000
_cell.angle_alpha   90.00
_cell.angle_beta   90.00
_cell.angle_gamma   90.00
#
_symmetry.space_group_name_H-M   'P 1'
#
loop_
_entity.id
_entity.type
_entity.pdbx_description
1 polymer ?
#
loop_
_entity_poly.entity_id
_entity_poly.type
_entity_poly.pdbx_seq_one_letter_code
_entity_poly.pdbx_strand_id
1 'polypeptide(L)'
;MRRTVHRHLGKVVAGAAIAVAGTAVMVAVTLPGTAGADESGGTGQAAGSAGQQAGDTLGAAPGVVQQAPAEGEKGKGRDPLTDDETKRVEQIAVNQQLFNSMENVDGKRGPQRLDVELADPEPSELDNPNAPRRADVTFYDYKDDSVVTKTVNLDTGKVEQTGTQHGVQPPASNAEDVEAAELLLASPLGAGLKADYKDATGNQLTSPDQLLLTAMIYKATPGRQSGDLDQCGAHRCVRLFPKVKNGPWIDARDFVIDLSARKVGKLTG
;
A
#
# COMPACT_ATOMS: atom_id res chain seq x y z
N MET A 1 43.05 -18.59 -23.00
CA MET A 1 43.59 -18.24 -21.67
C MET A 1 42.47 -18.41 -20.65
N ARG A 2 42.30 -19.60 -20.09
CA ARG A 2 42.60 -19.98 -18.68
C ARG A 2 42.13 -18.96 -17.62
N ARG A 3 41.03 -19.35 -16.95
CA ARG A 3 40.64 -19.19 -15.53
C ARG A 3 41.45 -18.15 -14.73
N THR A 4 40.76 -17.23 -14.05
CA THR A 4 40.43 -17.37 -12.62
C THR A 4 39.43 -16.30 -12.17
N VAL A 5 38.28 -16.76 -11.67
CA VAL A 5 37.32 -15.95 -10.89
C VAL A 5 37.80 -16.02 -9.45
N HIS A 6 38.20 -14.89 -8.87
CA HIS A 6 38.49 -14.83 -7.44
C HIS A 6 37.20 -14.55 -6.66
N ARG A 7 36.58 -15.64 -6.18
CA ARG A 7 35.74 -15.62 -4.98
C ARG A 7 36.66 -15.73 -3.77
N HIS A 8 36.61 -14.75 -2.88
CA HIS A 8 37.00 -14.90 -1.46
C HIS A 8 35.71 -14.63 -0.66
N LEU A 9 35.05 -15.66 -0.09
CA LEU A 9 35.29 -16.18 1.27
C LEU A 9 35.72 -15.06 2.22
N GLY A 10 34.87 -14.60 3.14
CA GLY A 10 34.23 -15.40 4.17
C GLY A 10 35.11 -15.36 5.43
N LYS A 11 34.80 -14.43 6.35
CA LYS A 11 35.29 -14.40 7.73
C LYS A 11 34.06 -14.10 8.60
N VAL A 12 33.37 -15.11 9.10
CA VAL A 12 33.59 -15.77 10.41
C VAL A 12 33.60 -14.76 11.56
N VAL A 13 32.39 -14.54 12.09
CA VAL A 13 31.99 -14.64 13.51
C VAL A 13 33.12 -14.42 14.54
N ALA A 14 33.05 -13.28 15.24
CA ALA A 14 33.57 -13.14 16.59
C ALA A 14 32.36 -12.93 17.52
N GLY A 15 32.05 -13.96 18.31
CA GLY A 15 30.98 -13.94 19.31
C GLY A 15 31.38 -13.11 20.52
N ALA A 16 30.52 -12.14 20.87
CA ALA A 16 30.51 -11.55 22.20
C ALA A 16 29.50 -12.34 23.05
N ALA A 17 30.00 -12.94 24.12
CA ALA A 17 29.21 -13.70 25.08
C ALA A 17 28.27 -12.76 25.86
N ILE A 18 26.98 -13.06 25.79
CA ILE A 18 25.96 -12.45 26.67
C ILE A 18 25.98 -13.20 27.99
N ALA A 19 26.36 -12.52 29.07
CA ALA A 19 26.17 -13.03 30.42
C ALA A 19 24.74 -12.73 30.87
N VAL A 20 23.90 -13.77 30.91
CA VAL A 20 22.54 -13.72 31.45
C VAL A 20 22.62 -13.81 32.98
N ALA A 21 22.33 -12.71 33.67
CA ALA A 21 21.99 -12.74 35.08
C ALA A 21 20.46 -12.71 35.20
N GLY A 22 19.87 -13.88 35.47
CA GLY A 22 18.44 -14.05 35.66
C GLY A 22 17.99 -13.57 37.04
N THR A 23 17.06 -12.62 37.06
CA THR A 23 16.20 -12.37 38.21
C THR A 23 14.77 -12.54 37.74
N ALA A 24 14.18 -13.70 38.04
CA ALA A 24 12.79 -14.00 37.75
C ALA A 24 11.92 -13.38 38.85
N VAL A 25 11.20 -12.30 38.53
CA VAL A 25 10.05 -11.87 39.32
C VAL A 25 8.82 -12.40 38.61
N MET A 26 8.25 -13.50 39.13
CA MET A 26 6.95 -14.00 38.68
C MET A 26 5.86 -13.09 39.26
N VAL A 27 5.39 -12.12 38.47
CA VAL A 27 4.12 -11.46 38.73
C VAL A 27 3.04 -12.31 38.07
N ALA A 28 2.29 -13.05 38.86
CA ALA A 28 1.11 -13.76 38.42
C ALA A 28 0.03 -12.73 38.06
N VAL A 29 -0.08 -12.37 36.78
CA VAL A 29 -1.25 -11.65 36.27
C VAL A 29 -2.32 -12.68 35.99
N THR A 30 -3.23 -12.86 36.95
CA THR A 30 -4.47 -13.60 36.71
C THR A 30 -5.36 -12.75 35.80
N LEU A 31 -5.26 -12.96 34.49
CA LEU A 31 -6.28 -12.49 33.56
C LEU A 31 -7.51 -13.39 33.72
N PRO A 32 -8.69 -12.87 34.12
CA PRO A 32 -9.92 -13.62 33.95
C PRO A 32 -10.19 -13.76 32.45
N GLY A 33 -10.22 -15.00 31.98
CA GLY A 33 -10.49 -15.32 30.58
C GLY A 33 -11.92 -14.99 30.18
N THR A 34 -12.11 -14.80 28.86
CA THR A 34 -13.00 -15.61 28.01
C THR A 34 -12.79 -15.20 26.55
N ALA A 35 -11.91 -15.90 25.83
CA ALA A 35 -12.03 -16.04 24.39
C ALA A 35 -12.55 -17.47 24.14
N GLY A 36 -13.85 -17.64 24.34
CA GLY A 36 -14.54 -18.88 24.05
C GLY A 36 -14.77 -18.98 22.54
N ALA A 37 -14.11 -19.94 21.92
CA ALA A 37 -14.62 -20.60 20.72
C ALA A 37 -14.60 -22.08 21.05
N ASP A 38 -15.73 -22.61 21.52
CA ASP A 38 -15.97 -24.05 21.53
C ASP A 38 -17.47 -24.31 21.41
N GLU A 39 -17.89 -24.67 20.20
CA GLU A 39 -19.06 -25.51 19.98
C GLU A 39 -18.57 -26.92 19.68
N SER A 40 -18.73 -27.85 20.64
CA SER A 40 -19.44 -29.13 20.44
C SER A 40 -19.13 -30.17 21.53
N GLY A 41 -20.19 -30.61 22.22
CA GLY A 41 -20.41 -32.01 22.62
C GLY A 41 -19.68 -32.57 23.85
N GLY A 42 -20.40 -32.71 24.97
CA GLY A 42 -19.97 -33.62 26.05
C GLY A 42 -20.77 -33.51 27.35
N THR A 43 -21.71 -34.43 27.56
CA THR A 43 -22.50 -34.64 28.78
C THR A 43 -21.65 -35.10 29.98
N GLY A 44 -21.84 -34.51 31.16
CA GLY A 44 -21.30 -35.05 32.43
C GLY A 44 -21.58 -34.17 33.66
N GLN A 45 -22.04 -34.77 34.76
CA GLN A 45 -22.68 -34.15 35.93
C GLN A 45 -21.74 -33.54 36.99
N ALA A 46 -22.26 -32.46 37.60
CA ALA A 46 -22.30 -32.10 39.02
C ALA A 46 -21.03 -32.10 39.90
N ALA A 47 -20.68 -30.93 40.44
CA ALA A 47 -20.60 -30.67 41.90
C ALA A 47 -20.50 -29.16 42.16
N GLY A 48 -21.35 -28.65 43.06
CA GLY A 48 -21.58 -27.21 43.24
C GLY A 48 -20.66 -26.49 44.21
N SER A 49 -20.82 -25.17 44.23
CA SER A 49 -20.74 -24.33 45.42
C SER A 49 -21.26 -22.95 45.08
N ALA A 50 -22.25 -22.51 45.84
CA ALA A 50 -22.83 -21.17 45.79
C ALA A 50 -21.74 -20.09 45.92
N GLY A 51 -21.69 -19.23 44.91
CA GLY A 51 -21.00 -17.96 44.95
C GLY A 51 -21.85 -16.98 44.16
N GLN A 52 -22.77 -16.30 44.83
CA GLN A 52 -23.36 -15.06 44.34
C GLN A 52 -22.23 -14.05 44.14
N GLN A 53 -21.65 -14.04 42.95
CA GLN A 53 -21.00 -12.86 42.41
C GLN A 53 -21.95 -12.30 41.38
N ALA A 54 -22.70 -11.30 41.84
CA ALA A 54 -23.13 -10.19 41.01
C ALA A 54 -21.86 -9.56 40.41
N GLY A 55 -21.35 -10.19 39.35
CA GLY A 55 -20.34 -9.65 38.45
C GLY A 55 -21.07 -8.74 37.50
N ASP A 56 -21.25 -7.52 37.99
CA ASP A 56 -21.58 -6.31 37.26
C ASP A 56 -21.33 -6.46 35.76
N THR A 57 -22.40 -6.46 34.97
CA THR A 57 -22.37 -6.11 33.56
C THR A 57 -21.86 -4.68 33.45
N LEU A 58 -20.56 -4.47 33.65
CA LEU A 58 -19.88 -3.25 33.28
C LEU A 58 -19.78 -3.25 31.75
N GLY A 59 -20.91 -2.94 31.12
CA GLY A 59 -20.95 -2.56 29.72
C GLY A 59 -19.99 -1.39 29.56
N ALA A 60 -18.81 -1.66 28.98
CA ALA A 60 -17.90 -0.61 28.60
C ALA A 60 -18.68 0.38 27.74
N ALA A 61 -18.67 1.66 28.14
CA ALA A 61 -19.31 2.70 27.35
C ALA A 61 -18.73 2.65 25.92
N PRO A 62 -19.56 2.83 24.88
CA PRO A 62 -19.08 2.82 23.50
C PRO A 62 -17.89 3.77 23.36
N GLY A 63 -16.81 3.28 22.76
CA GLY A 63 -15.64 4.12 22.47
C GLY A 63 -16.06 5.30 21.61
N VAL A 64 -15.69 6.51 22.01
CA VAL A 64 -15.88 7.72 21.22
C VAL A 64 -14.63 7.97 20.39
N VAL A 65 -14.82 8.14 19.08
CA VAL A 65 -13.75 8.58 18.19
C VAL A 65 -13.51 10.07 18.45
N GLN A 66 -12.31 10.41 18.91
CA GLN A 66 -11.92 11.80 19.06
C GLN A 66 -11.61 12.39 17.68
N GLN A 67 -12.14 13.58 17.42
CA GLN A 67 -11.79 14.32 16.21
C GLN A 67 -10.29 14.61 16.20
N ALA A 68 -9.63 14.39 15.07
CA ALA A 68 -8.25 14.78 14.89
C ALA A 68 -8.09 16.31 15.09
N PRO A 69 -6.99 16.77 15.72
CA PRO A 69 -6.71 18.20 15.83
C PRO A 69 -6.59 18.82 14.43
N ALA A 70 -6.83 20.13 14.34
CA ALA A 70 -6.63 20.85 13.08
C ALA A 70 -5.15 20.75 12.65
N GLU A 71 -4.94 20.45 11.37
CA GLU A 71 -3.61 20.46 10.77
C GLU A 71 -3.06 21.89 10.72
N GLY A 72 -1.77 22.05 10.99
CA GLY A 72 -1.08 23.35 10.86
C GLY A 72 -0.57 23.58 9.43
N GLU A 73 -0.10 24.80 9.14
CA GLU A 73 0.43 25.13 7.81
C GLU A 73 1.69 24.34 7.41
N LYS A 74 2.43 23.83 8.39
CA LYS A 74 3.64 23.02 8.19
C LYS A 74 3.88 22.06 9.35
N GLY A 75 4.47 20.91 9.07
CA GLY A 75 4.94 19.99 10.09
C GLY A 75 6.23 20.47 10.77
N LYS A 76 6.60 19.86 11.89
CA LYS A 76 7.85 20.13 12.61
C LYS A 76 8.68 18.87 12.76
N GLY A 77 9.99 18.98 12.51
CA GLY A 77 10.91 17.85 12.65
C GLY A 77 10.44 16.63 11.83
N ARG A 78 10.08 15.55 12.53
CA ARG A 78 9.63 14.28 11.96
C ARG A 78 8.11 14.13 11.86
N ASP A 79 7.34 15.18 12.11
CA ASP A 79 5.90 15.17 11.85
C ASP A 79 5.66 14.78 10.38
N PRO A 80 4.62 13.97 10.08
CA PRO A 80 4.20 13.68 8.72
C PRO A 80 4.03 14.97 7.90
N LEU A 81 4.06 14.82 6.58
CA LEU A 81 3.74 15.94 5.69
C LEU A 81 2.30 16.36 5.91
N THR A 82 2.10 17.68 5.94
CA THR A 82 0.76 18.26 5.88
C THR A 82 0.18 18.17 4.47
N ASP A 83 -1.14 18.35 4.32
CA ASP A 83 -1.78 18.39 3.00
C ASP A 83 -1.21 19.52 2.13
N ASP A 84 -0.89 20.66 2.74
CA ASP A 84 -0.33 21.82 2.02
C ASP A 84 1.13 21.61 1.65
N GLU A 85 1.93 20.96 2.50
CA GLU A 85 3.28 20.52 2.14
C GLU A 85 3.24 19.53 0.98
N THR A 86 2.34 18.54 1.02
CA THR A 86 2.17 17.54 -0.04
C THR A 86 1.86 18.21 -1.39
N LYS A 87 0.89 19.14 -1.42
CA LYS A 87 0.56 19.91 -2.64
C LYS A 87 1.74 20.76 -3.11
N ARG A 88 2.45 21.40 -2.18
CA ARG A 88 3.60 22.25 -2.51
C ARG A 88 4.76 21.44 -3.09
N VAL A 89 5.03 20.25 -2.57
CA VAL A 89 6.04 19.32 -3.11
C VAL A 89 5.72 18.98 -4.56
N GLU A 90 4.48 18.59 -4.85
CA GLU A 90 4.05 18.25 -6.21
C GLU A 90 4.23 19.43 -7.17
N GLN A 91 3.82 20.63 -6.76
CA GLN A 91 4.00 21.86 -7.55
C GLN A 91 5.46 22.20 -7.82
N ILE A 92 6.35 22.02 -6.84
CA ILE A 92 7.79 22.27 -7.01
C ILE A 92 8.42 21.20 -7.92
N ALA A 93 8.00 19.95 -7.79
CA ALA A 93 8.59 18.82 -8.49
C ALA A 93 8.23 18.77 -9.98
N VAL A 94 7.04 19.26 -10.35
CA VAL A 94 6.52 19.24 -11.73
C VAL A 94 6.71 20.60 -12.41
N ASN A 95 7.82 20.75 -13.14
CA ASN A 95 8.02 21.90 -14.02
C ASN A 95 7.30 21.70 -15.37
N GLN A 96 7.20 22.78 -16.16
CA GLN A 96 6.51 22.77 -17.46
C GLN A 96 7.09 21.74 -18.45
N GLN A 97 8.41 21.53 -18.42
CA GLN A 97 9.08 20.57 -19.30
C GLN A 97 8.67 19.15 -18.94
N LEU A 98 8.75 18.79 -17.66
CA LEU A 98 8.38 17.48 -17.13
C LEU A 98 6.90 17.18 -17.41
N PHE A 99 6.03 18.15 -17.12
CA PHE A 99 4.61 18.04 -17.41
C PHE A 99 4.36 17.74 -18.89
N ASN A 100 5.11 18.39 -19.79
CA ASN A 100 4.93 18.21 -21.22
C ASN A 100 5.54 16.92 -21.78
N SER A 101 6.51 16.32 -21.10
CA SER A 101 7.23 15.15 -21.60
C SER A 101 6.61 13.83 -21.17
N MET A 102 5.92 13.80 -20.03
CA MET A 102 5.38 12.59 -19.38
C MET A 102 3.89 12.38 -19.67
N GLU A 103 3.43 11.16 -19.43
CA GLU A 103 2.03 10.72 -19.53
C GLU A 103 1.56 10.08 -18.22
N ASN A 104 0.29 10.30 -17.88
CA ASN A 104 -0.35 9.78 -16.69
C ASN A 104 -1.14 8.49 -17.02
N VAL A 105 -1.79 7.90 -16.01
CA VAL A 105 -2.48 6.60 -16.16
C VAL A 105 -3.62 6.62 -17.19
N ASP A 106 -4.29 7.77 -17.36
CA ASP A 106 -5.41 7.91 -18.30
C ASP A 106 -4.97 8.31 -19.73
N GLY A 107 -3.66 8.34 -19.99
CA GLY A 107 -3.06 8.64 -21.30
C GLY A 107 -2.99 10.13 -21.61
N LYS A 108 -3.21 11.00 -20.63
CA LYS A 108 -3.08 12.45 -20.76
C LYS A 108 -1.68 12.91 -20.37
N ARG A 109 -1.37 14.12 -20.82
CA ARG A 109 -0.10 14.79 -20.54
C ARG A 109 0.06 15.12 -19.06
N GLY A 110 1.24 14.82 -18.51
CA GLY A 110 1.62 15.06 -17.12
C GLY A 110 2.01 13.75 -16.42
N PRO A 111 2.87 13.79 -15.38
CA PRO A 111 3.23 12.59 -14.64
C PRO A 111 2.05 12.02 -13.83
N GLN A 112 2.00 10.70 -13.64
CA GLN A 112 1.13 10.08 -12.64
C GLN A 112 1.79 10.12 -11.26
N ARG A 113 1.27 10.88 -10.30
CA ARG A 113 1.76 10.83 -8.92
C ARG A 113 1.42 9.49 -8.29
N LEU A 114 2.42 8.81 -7.74
CA LEU A 114 2.25 7.56 -6.99
C LEU A 114 2.18 7.83 -5.49
N ASP A 115 3.15 8.58 -4.98
CA ASP A 115 3.28 8.83 -3.54
C ASP A 115 4.03 10.13 -3.25
N VAL A 116 3.80 10.68 -2.05
CA VAL A 116 4.56 11.80 -1.48
C VAL A 116 4.79 11.51 0.00
N GLU A 117 6.04 11.45 0.41
CA GLU A 117 6.41 11.13 1.79
C GLU A 117 7.50 12.07 2.32
N LEU A 118 7.58 12.18 3.66
CA LEU A 118 8.67 12.89 4.31
C LEU A 118 9.97 12.10 4.07
N ALA A 119 10.98 12.75 3.50
CA ALA A 119 12.26 12.10 3.30
C ALA A 119 12.98 11.92 4.64
N ASP A 120 13.64 10.78 4.82
CA ASP A 120 14.49 10.58 5.99
C ASP A 120 15.66 11.59 5.96
N PRO A 121 16.10 12.11 7.12
CA PRO A 121 17.29 12.94 7.20
C PRO A 121 18.51 12.19 6.68
N GLU A 122 19.45 12.91 6.08
CA GLU A 122 20.72 12.29 5.68
C GLU A 122 21.48 11.79 6.92
N PRO A 123 22.35 10.77 6.80
CA PRO A 123 23.08 10.23 7.95
C PRO A 123 23.85 11.27 8.76
N SER A 124 24.36 12.32 8.11
CA SER A 124 25.06 13.44 8.75
C SER A 124 24.14 14.45 9.47
N GLU A 125 22.84 14.33 9.28
CA GLU A 125 21.81 15.27 9.76
C GLU A 125 20.96 14.67 10.90
N LEU A 126 21.15 13.39 11.25
CA LEU A 126 20.31 12.66 12.23
C LEU A 126 20.21 13.35 13.60
N ASP A 127 21.30 13.97 14.07
CA ASP A 127 21.37 14.68 15.35
C ASP A 127 21.19 16.20 15.19
N ASN A 128 20.89 16.70 13.98
CA ASN A 128 20.74 18.12 13.71
C ASN A 128 19.27 18.55 13.93
N PRO A 129 18.95 19.34 14.97
CA PRO A 129 17.58 19.82 15.18
C PRO A 129 17.10 20.79 14.08
N ASN A 130 18.02 21.28 13.25
CA ASN A 130 17.75 22.15 12.10
C ASN A 130 18.06 21.43 10.77
N ALA A 131 17.92 20.10 10.73
CA ALA A 131 18.00 19.36 9.46
C ALA A 131 16.95 19.90 8.48
N PRO A 132 17.29 20.06 7.18
CA PRO A 132 16.33 20.53 6.19
C PRO A 132 15.11 19.64 6.11
N ARG A 133 13.91 20.22 6.01
CA ARG A 133 12.69 19.43 5.81
C ARG A 133 12.57 19.08 4.33
N ARG A 134 12.81 17.81 4.01
CA ARG A 134 12.73 17.27 2.64
C ARG A 134 11.56 16.31 2.50
N ALA A 135 11.05 16.21 1.28
CA ALA A 135 10.01 15.26 0.90
C ALA A 135 10.39 14.56 -0.40
N ASP A 136 10.13 13.26 -0.47
CA ASP A 136 10.25 12.50 -1.71
C ASP A 136 8.88 12.43 -2.37
N VAL A 137 8.83 12.76 -3.65
CA VAL A 137 7.66 12.53 -4.50
C VAL A 137 8.02 11.57 -5.60
N THR A 138 7.20 10.54 -5.73
CA THR A 138 7.37 9.49 -6.73
C THR A 138 6.27 9.61 -7.79
N PHE A 139 6.69 9.65 -9.04
CA PHE A 139 5.84 9.66 -10.22
C PHE A 139 6.06 8.41 -11.06
N TYR A 140 5.04 8.00 -11.80
CA TYR A 140 5.15 7.09 -12.93
C TYR A 140 4.95 7.86 -14.24
N ASP A 141 5.80 7.58 -15.23
CA ASP A 141 5.62 8.01 -16.61
C ASP A 141 5.07 6.84 -17.43
N TYR A 142 3.82 6.95 -17.86
CA TYR A 142 3.19 5.95 -18.71
C TYR A 142 3.69 5.97 -20.16
N LYS A 143 4.38 7.03 -20.57
CA LYS A 143 4.94 7.14 -21.92
C LYS A 143 6.18 6.27 -22.11
N ASP A 144 7.04 6.24 -21.10
CA ASP A 144 8.36 5.57 -21.12
C ASP A 144 8.45 4.40 -20.14
N ASP A 145 7.34 4.03 -19.47
CA ASP A 145 7.26 3.00 -18.42
C ASP A 145 8.39 3.16 -17.37
N SER A 146 8.44 4.33 -16.74
CA SER A 146 9.50 4.69 -15.80
C SER A 146 8.97 5.27 -14.49
N VAL A 147 9.72 5.05 -13.42
CA VAL A 147 9.49 5.68 -12.12
C VAL A 147 10.47 6.84 -11.96
N VAL A 148 9.95 8.02 -11.67
CA VAL A 148 10.73 9.23 -11.39
C VAL A 148 10.53 9.63 -9.93
N THR A 149 11.60 9.58 -9.13
CA THR A 149 11.58 10.04 -7.74
C THR A 149 12.33 11.36 -7.64
N LYS A 150 11.75 12.33 -6.94
CA LYS A 150 12.36 13.63 -6.71
C LYS A 150 12.35 13.98 -5.23
N THR A 151 13.49 14.40 -4.72
CA THR A 151 13.62 14.95 -3.37
C THR A 151 13.48 16.46 -3.44
N VAL A 152 12.47 16.99 -2.75
CA VAL A 152 12.17 18.42 -2.67
C VAL A 152 12.50 18.93 -1.28
N ASN A 153 13.30 19.99 -1.21
CA ASN A 153 13.52 20.73 0.02
C ASN A 153 12.40 21.78 0.19
N LEU A 154 11.57 21.60 1.22
CA LEU A 154 10.41 22.44 1.51
C LEU A 154 10.78 23.82 2.05
N ASP A 155 11.94 23.95 2.68
CA ASP A 155 12.45 25.22 3.20
C ASP A 155 12.90 26.14 2.06
N THR A 156 13.65 25.59 1.10
CA THR A 156 14.18 26.35 -0.04
C THR A 156 13.24 26.40 -1.24
N GLY A 157 12.26 25.49 -1.31
CA GLY A 157 11.35 25.36 -2.43
C GLY A 157 12.01 24.81 -3.70
N LYS A 158 13.03 23.94 -3.55
CA LYS A 158 13.84 23.43 -4.67
C LYS A 158 13.86 21.91 -4.71
N VAL A 159 13.93 21.38 -5.93
CA VAL A 159 14.29 19.98 -6.17
C VAL A 159 15.80 19.83 -5.95
N GLU A 160 16.21 18.98 -5.02
CA GLU A 160 17.62 18.71 -4.71
C GLU A 160 18.13 17.45 -5.40
N GLN A 161 17.26 16.46 -5.62
CA GLN A 161 17.61 15.20 -6.29
C GLN A 161 16.51 14.78 -7.27
N THR A 162 16.91 14.06 -8.31
CA THR A 162 15.99 13.42 -9.26
C THR A 162 16.62 12.11 -9.71
N GLY A 163 15.87 11.02 -9.59
CA GLY A 163 16.23 9.70 -10.09
C GLY A 163 15.16 9.15 -11.02
N THR A 164 15.58 8.42 -12.04
CA THR A 164 14.69 7.72 -12.98
C THR A 164 15.08 6.25 -13.02
N GLN A 165 14.09 5.36 -12.93
CA GLN A 165 14.28 3.92 -12.89
C GLN A 165 13.26 3.22 -13.80
N HIS A 166 13.65 2.11 -14.41
CA HIS A 166 12.77 1.23 -15.19
C HIS A 166 12.67 -0.14 -14.55
N GLY A 167 11.57 -0.86 -14.79
CA GLY A 167 11.35 -2.23 -14.30
C GLY A 167 11.09 -2.35 -12.78
N VAL A 168 11.05 -1.22 -12.08
CA VAL A 168 10.59 -1.12 -10.69
C VAL A 168 9.08 -0.88 -10.67
N GLN A 169 8.40 -1.39 -9.65
CA GLN A 169 6.94 -1.32 -9.56
C GLN A 169 6.52 -0.96 -8.13
N PRO A 170 6.53 0.34 -7.78
CA PRO A 170 5.99 0.82 -6.51
C PRO A 170 4.49 0.49 -6.39
N PRO A 171 3.91 0.56 -5.17
CA PRO A 171 2.48 0.36 -4.96
C PRO A 171 1.61 1.20 -5.90
N ALA A 172 0.41 0.71 -6.19
CA ALA A 172 -0.56 1.43 -7.01
C ALA A 172 -1.11 2.65 -6.26
N SER A 173 -1.34 3.75 -6.98
CA SER A 173 -2.03 4.93 -6.47
C SER A 173 -3.55 4.77 -6.61
N ASN A 174 -4.31 5.58 -5.89
CA ASN A 174 -5.77 5.57 -6.01
C ASN A 174 -6.25 5.91 -7.44
N ALA A 175 -5.56 6.80 -8.14
CA ALA A 175 -5.89 7.11 -9.53
C ALA A 175 -5.72 5.88 -10.44
N GLU A 176 -4.71 5.06 -10.18
CA GLU A 176 -4.48 3.81 -10.91
C GLU A 176 -5.52 2.74 -10.58
N ASP A 177 -5.95 2.65 -9.31
CA ASP A 177 -7.05 1.77 -8.91
C ASP A 177 -8.36 2.14 -9.65
N VAL A 178 -8.64 3.44 -9.77
CA VAL A 178 -9.81 3.97 -10.48
C VAL A 178 -9.70 3.66 -11.97
N GLU A 179 -8.59 4.00 -12.62
CA GLU A 179 -8.41 3.73 -14.05
C GLU A 179 -8.50 2.23 -14.36
N ALA A 180 -7.93 1.37 -13.51
CA ALA A 180 -8.04 -0.07 -13.66
C ALA A 180 -9.50 -0.54 -13.65
N ALA A 181 -10.31 0.03 -12.76
CA ALA A 181 -11.74 -0.25 -12.70
C ALA A 181 -12.49 0.29 -13.94
N GLU A 182 -12.14 1.48 -14.43
CA GLU A 182 -12.71 2.04 -15.65
C GLU A 182 -12.45 1.14 -16.87
N LEU A 183 -11.19 0.71 -17.05
CA LEU A 183 -10.81 -0.21 -18.11
C LEU A 183 -11.55 -1.55 -18.02
N LEU A 184 -11.66 -2.12 -16.80
CA LEU A 184 -12.39 -3.37 -16.59
C LEU A 184 -13.89 -3.21 -16.88
N LEU A 185 -14.51 -2.12 -16.44
CA LEU A 185 -15.92 -1.83 -16.69
C LEU A 185 -16.22 -1.57 -18.18
N ALA A 186 -15.28 -0.99 -18.91
CA ALA A 186 -15.39 -0.79 -20.36
C ALA A 186 -15.15 -2.10 -21.14
N SER A 187 -14.39 -3.04 -20.58
CA SER A 187 -14.07 -4.31 -21.20
C SER A 187 -15.26 -5.29 -21.19
N PRO A 188 -15.45 -6.10 -22.26
CA PRO A 188 -16.38 -7.24 -22.22
C PRO A 188 -16.12 -8.21 -21.06
N LEU A 189 -14.87 -8.31 -20.60
CA LEU A 189 -14.47 -9.14 -19.46
C LEU A 189 -15.09 -8.66 -18.13
N GLY A 190 -15.47 -7.37 -18.03
CA GLY A 190 -16.13 -6.81 -16.86
C GLY A 190 -17.62 -7.18 -16.72
N ALA A 191 -18.18 -7.95 -17.65
CA ALA A 191 -19.58 -8.36 -17.58
C ALA A 191 -19.91 -9.14 -16.29
N GLY A 192 -19.02 -10.01 -15.84
CA GLY A 192 -19.16 -10.76 -14.58
C GLY A 192 -19.20 -9.83 -13.35
N LEU A 193 -18.22 -8.92 -13.25
CA LEU A 193 -18.17 -7.89 -12.20
C LEU A 193 -19.48 -7.09 -12.10
N LYS A 194 -20.04 -6.68 -13.25
CA LYS A 194 -21.31 -5.94 -13.31
C LYS A 194 -22.49 -6.79 -12.86
N ALA A 195 -22.53 -8.07 -13.22
CA ALA A 195 -23.56 -9.00 -12.81
C ALA A 195 -23.52 -9.23 -11.29
N ASP A 196 -22.33 -9.49 -10.73
CA ASP A 196 -22.13 -9.72 -9.30
C ASP A 196 -22.48 -8.48 -8.46
N TYR A 197 -22.12 -7.28 -8.93
CA TYR A 197 -22.55 -6.04 -8.27
C TYR A 197 -24.08 -5.89 -8.29
N LYS A 198 -24.74 -6.21 -9.41
CA LYS A 198 -26.19 -6.15 -9.53
C LYS A 198 -26.88 -7.16 -8.63
N ASP A 199 -26.33 -8.37 -8.53
CA ASP A 199 -26.83 -9.40 -7.61
C ASP A 199 -26.72 -8.94 -6.15
N ALA A 200 -25.57 -8.37 -5.78
CA ALA A 200 -25.31 -7.91 -4.41
C ALA A 200 -26.10 -6.66 -3.99
N THR A 201 -26.47 -5.78 -4.93
CA THR A 201 -27.03 -4.45 -4.62
C THR A 201 -28.40 -4.16 -5.22
N GLY A 202 -28.85 -4.95 -6.20
CA GLY A 202 -30.01 -4.66 -7.03
C GLY A 202 -29.78 -3.57 -8.09
N ASN A 203 -28.63 -2.88 -8.10
CA ASN A 203 -28.34 -1.73 -8.96
C ASN A 203 -27.33 -2.07 -10.05
N GLN A 204 -27.31 -1.29 -11.13
CA GLN A 204 -26.28 -1.45 -12.16
C GLN A 204 -24.95 -0.85 -11.71
N LEU A 205 -23.85 -1.55 -12.01
CA LEU A 205 -22.51 -1.00 -11.87
C LEU A 205 -22.14 -0.23 -13.14
N THR A 206 -22.13 1.10 -13.02
CA THR A 206 -21.87 2.04 -14.11
C THR A 206 -20.56 2.79 -13.93
N SER A 207 -20.05 2.90 -12.71
CA SER A 207 -18.86 3.70 -12.42
C SER A 207 -18.02 3.14 -11.25
N PRO A 208 -16.70 3.42 -11.23
CA PRO A 208 -15.79 2.94 -10.18
C PRO A 208 -16.14 3.43 -8.77
N ASP A 209 -16.71 4.63 -8.63
CA ASP A 209 -17.05 5.23 -7.34
C ASP A 209 -18.16 4.49 -6.59
N GLN A 210 -18.84 3.54 -7.23
CA GLN A 210 -19.77 2.62 -6.58
C GLN A 210 -19.06 1.53 -5.76
N LEU A 211 -17.74 1.40 -5.90
CA LEU A 211 -16.90 0.39 -5.28
C LEU A 211 -15.90 1.02 -4.31
N LEU A 212 -15.42 0.20 -3.38
CA LEU A 212 -14.12 0.39 -2.74
C LEU A 212 -13.09 -0.40 -3.56
N LEU A 213 -12.03 0.28 -3.96
CA LEU A 213 -11.02 -0.27 -4.87
C LEU A 213 -9.68 -0.33 -4.16
N THR A 214 -8.96 -1.40 -4.44
CA THR A 214 -7.54 -1.55 -4.11
C THR A 214 -6.95 -2.38 -5.22
N ALA A 215 -5.80 -1.99 -5.75
CA ALA A 215 -5.06 -2.81 -6.69
C ALA A 215 -3.70 -3.22 -6.14
N MET A 216 -3.21 -4.36 -6.61
CA MET A 216 -1.84 -4.81 -6.36
C MET A 216 -1.10 -4.95 -7.68
N ILE A 217 0.18 -4.58 -7.68
CA ILE A 217 1.05 -4.76 -8.84
C ILE A 217 1.09 -6.24 -9.25
N TYR A 218 0.93 -6.48 -10.54
CA TYR A 218 1.13 -7.78 -11.16
C TYR A 218 2.41 -7.79 -12.00
N LYS A 219 3.28 -8.76 -11.74
CA LYS A 219 4.43 -9.07 -12.59
C LYS A 219 4.22 -10.46 -13.18
N ALA A 220 4.33 -10.58 -14.49
CA ALA A 220 4.25 -11.87 -15.15
C ALA A 220 5.39 -12.77 -14.65
N THR A 221 5.08 -14.05 -14.45
CA THR A 221 6.09 -15.05 -14.12
C THR A 221 6.61 -15.65 -15.43
N PRO A 222 7.91 -15.52 -15.75
CA PRO A 222 8.47 -16.10 -16.97
C PRO A 222 8.16 -17.60 -17.07
N GLY A 223 7.68 -18.04 -18.23
CA GLY A 223 7.35 -19.45 -18.49
C GLY A 223 5.95 -19.90 -18.04
N ARG A 224 5.16 -19.04 -17.37
CA ARG A 224 3.69 -19.17 -17.44
C ARG A 224 3.21 -18.53 -18.73
N GLN A 225 2.42 -19.25 -19.52
CA GLN A 225 1.77 -18.66 -20.69
C GLN A 225 0.83 -17.56 -20.20
N SER A 226 1.16 -16.32 -20.52
CA SER A 226 0.28 -15.19 -20.22
C SER A 226 0.02 -14.28 -21.42
N GLY A 227 0.49 -14.64 -22.61
CA GLY A 227 0.09 -14.02 -23.89
C GLY A 227 0.22 -12.49 -23.83
N ASP A 228 -0.92 -11.80 -23.92
CA ASP A 228 -0.99 -10.33 -23.84
C ASP A 228 -0.45 -9.73 -22.52
N LEU A 229 -0.25 -10.55 -21.49
CA LEU A 229 0.26 -10.15 -20.17
C LEU A 229 1.77 -10.37 -20.01
N ASP A 230 2.47 -10.89 -21.02
CA ASP A 230 3.91 -11.19 -20.93
C ASP A 230 4.77 -9.92 -20.73
N GLN A 231 4.22 -8.74 -21.03
CA GLN A 231 4.84 -7.43 -20.79
C GLN A 231 4.75 -6.99 -19.32
N CYS A 232 3.88 -7.60 -18.50
CA CYS A 232 3.65 -7.16 -17.13
C CYS A 232 4.91 -7.31 -16.26
N GLY A 233 5.37 -6.19 -15.73
CA GLY A 233 6.65 -6.06 -15.03
C GLY A 233 7.61 -5.10 -15.75
N ALA A 234 7.58 -5.10 -17.08
CA ALA A 234 8.04 -3.95 -17.87
C ALA A 234 6.93 -2.89 -17.90
N HIS A 235 5.76 -3.27 -18.40
CA HIS A 235 4.53 -2.51 -18.23
C HIS A 235 4.05 -2.54 -16.78
N ARG A 236 3.35 -1.48 -16.37
CA ARG A 236 2.68 -1.38 -15.09
C ARG A 236 1.32 -2.07 -15.15
N CYS A 237 1.29 -3.31 -14.69
CA CYS A 237 0.06 -4.09 -14.60
C CYS A 237 -0.42 -4.21 -13.15
N VAL A 238 -1.74 -4.33 -12.97
CA VAL A 238 -2.37 -4.48 -11.66
C VAL A 238 -3.43 -5.58 -11.64
N ARG A 239 -3.68 -6.14 -10.46
CA ARG A 239 -4.87 -6.94 -10.14
C ARG A 239 -5.76 -6.13 -9.22
N LEU A 240 -7.02 -6.00 -9.60
CA LEU A 240 -8.00 -5.22 -8.87
C LEU A 240 -8.74 -6.09 -7.84
N PHE A 241 -8.98 -5.54 -6.66
CA PHE A 241 -9.78 -6.13 -5.60
C PHE A 241 -10.98 -5.22 -5.32
N PRO A 242 -12.08 -5.38 -6.08
CA PRO A 242 -13.26 -4.54 -5.92
C PRO A 242 -14.16 -5.04 -4.78
N LYS A 243 -14.69 -4.11 -4.01
CA LYS A 243 -15.67 -4.38 -2.95
C LYS A 243 -16.87 -3.45 -3.08
N VAL A 244 -18.07 -3.97 -2.89
CA VAL A 244 -19.28 -3.15 -2.75
C VAL A 244 -19.15 -2.30 -1.48
N LYS A 245 -19.43 -1.00 -1.55
CA LYS A 245 -19.46 -0.13 -0.36
C LYS A 245 -20.43 -0.71 0.68
N ASN A 246 -19.92 -0.99 1.89
CA ASN A 246 -20.66 -1.67 2.95
C ASN A 246 -21.23 -3.05 2.57
N GLY A 247 -20.62 -3.73 1.59
CA GLY A 247 -21.08 -5.00 1.06
C GLY A 247 -19.95 -6.00 0.81
N PRO A 248 -20.20 -7.06 0.01
CA PRO A 248 -19.25 -8.12 -0.24
C PRO A 248 -18.10 -7.68 -1.18
N TRP A 249 -17.04 -8.47 -1.17
CA TRP A 249 -16.02 -8.45 -2.23
C TRP A 249 -16.59 -9.07 -3.50
N ILE A 250 -16.21 -8.54 -4.66
CA ILE A 250 -16.57 -9.12 -5.96
C ILE A 250 -15.34 -9.82 -6.54
N ASP A 251 -15.54 -10.99 -7.15
CA ASP A 251 -14.41 -11.76 -7.68
C ASP A 251 -13.89 -11.15 -8.99
N ALA A 252 -12.67 -10.60 -8.93
CA ALA A 252 -11.93 -10.11 -10.09
C ALA A 252 -10.56 -10.81 -10.21
N ARG A 253 -10.36 -11.95 -9.54
CA ARG A 253 -9.04 -12.58 -9.38
C ARG A 253 -8.43 -13.03 -10.70
N ASP A 254 -9.25 -13.41 -11.68
CA ASP A 254 -8.76 -13.89 -12.97
C ASP A 254 -8.30 -12.76 -13.89
N PHE A 255 -8.50 -11.50 -13.53
CA PHE A 255 -8.18 -10.37 -14.40
C PHE A 255 -6.87 -9.70 -14.01
N VAL A 256 -6.14 -9.29 -15.04
CA VAL A 256 -4.98 -8.40 -14.95
C VAL A 256 -5.24 -7.22 -15.87
N ILE A 257 -5.03 -6.01 -15.35
CA ILE A 257 -5.17 -4.79 -16.12
C ILE A 257 -3.76 -4.28 -16.39
N ASP A 258 -3.40 -4.19 -17.67
CA ASP A 258 -2.21 -3.52 -18.13
C ASP A 258 -2.54 -2.03 -18.29
N LEU A 259 -2.07 -1.21 -17.34
CA LEU A 259 -2.33 0.23 -17.34
C LEU A 259 -1.50 0.93 -18.43
N SER A 260 -0.29 0.44 -18.71
CA SER A 260 0.58 0.96 -19.77
C SER A 260 -0.01 0.76 -21.16
N ALA A 261 -0.57 -0.42 -21.43
CA ALA A 261 -1.22 -0.71 -22.71
C ALA A 261 -2.72 -0.37 -22.73
N ARG A 262 -3.30 0.02 -21.59
CA ARG A 262 -4.74 0.28 -21.38
C ARG A 262 -5.61 -0.91 -21.79
N LYS A 263 -5.21 -2.11 -21.37
CA LYS A 263 -5.85 -3.39 -21.75
C LYS A 263 -6.21 -4.23 -20.53
N VAL A 264 -7.25 -5.04 -20.70
CA VAL A 264 -7.68 -6.02 -19.70
C VAL A 264 -7.43 -7.41 -20.25
N GLY A 265 -6.60 -8.19 -19.56
CA GLY A 265 -6.35 -9.60 -19.86
C GLY A 265 -6.97 -10.51 -18.81
N LYS A 266 -7.14 -11.79 -19.18
CA LYS A 266 -7.57 -12.85 -18.28
C LYS A 266 -6.43 -13.85 -18.11
N LEU A 267 -6.17 -14.25 -16.87
CA LEU A 267 -5.26 -15.34 -16.55
C LEU A 267 -5.89 -16.65 -17.05
N THR A 268 -5.16 -17.37 -17.89
CA THR A 268 -5.48 -18.75 -18.25
C THR A 268 -4.83 -19.68 -17.23
N GLY A 269 -5.64 -20.48 -16.55
CA GLY A 269 -5.17 -21.50 -15.59
C GLY A 269 -4.54 -22.70 -16.27
#